data_AF-A0A847W560-F1
#
_entry.id   AF-A0A847W560-F1
#
_cell.length_a   1.000
_cell.length_b   1.000
_cell.length_c   1.000
_cell.angle_alpha   90.00
_cell.angle_beta   90.00
_cell.angle_gamma   90.00
#
_symmetry.space_group_name_H-M   'P 1'
#
loop_
_entity.id
_entity.type
_entity.pdbx_description
1 polymer ?
#
loop_
_entity_poly.entity_id
_entity_poly.type
_entity_poly.pdbx_seq_one_letter_code
_entity_poly.pdbx_strand_id
1 'polypeptide(L)'
;MKKIFIILTKSPTLLSRSIGWITKDEYTHSSISFNSTIQPMYSAGRKYAFSMFPASLKVEPLDKSFYKYFNKSKMGIYYIEVSEQAYYKTKEFVETMVAKRLPFNAIGLLLCKTKIDYPRKGRFFCSEFVSTALQQSGEIDIIKKPNLFRPEDFLKIKGIKFVYKGIIKDAVGRDFKDLLPKEDGNK
;
A
#
# COMPACT_ATOMS: atom_id res chain seq x y z
N MET A 1 -2.64 -21.38 -5.76
CA MET A 1 -2.17 -19.97 -5.83
C MET A 1 -3.05 -19.11 -4.94
N LYS A 2 -2.46 -18.16 -4.19
CA LYS A 2 -3.17 -17.18 -3.35
C LYS A 2 -2.89 -15.77 -3.86
N LYS A 3 -3.75 -14.81 -3.54
CA LYS A 3 -3.65 -13.42 -3.99
C LYS A 3 -3.20 -12.52 -2.84
N ILE A 4 -2.16 -11.72 -3.09
CA ILE A 4 -1.78 -10.60 -2.23
C ILE A 4 -2.25 -9.32 -2.91
N PHE A 5 -3.05 -8.52 -2.21
CA PHE A 5 -3.62 -7.29 -2.75
C PHE A 5 -2.78 -6.08 -2.35
N ILE A 6 -2.55 -5.19 -3.32
CA ILE A 6 -1.86 -3.92 -3.16
C ILE A 6 -2.87 -2.81 -3.45
N ILE A 7 -3.09 -1.96 -2.46
CA ILE A 7 -4.04 -0.85 -2.54
C ILE A 7 -3.26 0.44 -2.57
N LEU A 8 -3.44 1.21 -3.64
CA LEU A 8 -2.79 2.48 -3.86
C LEU A 8 -3.82 3.60 -3.73
N THR A 9 -3.52 4.65 -2.96
CA THR A 9 -4.44 5.79 -2.79
C THR A 9 -3.75 7.12 -2.98
N LYS A 10 -4.50 8.12 -3.44
CA LYS A 10 -4.06 9.52 -3.51
C LYS A 10 -4.54 10.28 -2.28
N SER A 11 -3.62 10.76 -1.45
CA SER A 11 -3.92 11.56 -0.28
C SER A 11 -3.85 13.05 -0.62
N PRO A 12 -4.96 13.81 -0.51
CA PRO A 12 -4.97 15.24 -0.83
C PRO A 12 -4.47 16.14 0.31
N THR A 13 -4.04 15.57 1.45
CA THR A 13 -3.71 16.35 2.65
C THR A 13 -2.51 17.29 2.45
N LEU A 14 -2.54 18.44 3.14
CA LEU A 14 -1.59 19.56 3.00
C LEU A 14 -0.11 19.16 3.06
N LEU A 15 0.30 18.16 3.85
CA LEU A 15 1.69 17.68 3.83
C LEU A 15 2.10 16.92 2.55
N SER A 16 1.16 16.39 1.74
CA SER A 16 1.49 15.99 0.37
C SER A 16 1.93 17.21 -0.45
N ARG A 17 1.36 18.39 -0.19
CA ARG A 17 1.79 19.66 -0.81
C ARG A 17 3.07 20.18 -0.14
N SER A 18 3.21 20.12 1.19
CA SER A 18 4.35 20.68 1.94
C SER A 18 5.64 19.85 1.92
N ILE A 19 5.57 18.51 1.82
CA ILE A 19 6.76 17.66 1.51
C ILE A 19 7.12 17.78 0.01
N GLY A 20 6.38 18.59 -0.74
CA GLY A 20 6.53 18.74 -2.17
C GLY A 20 6.33 17.42 -2.90
N TRP A 21 5.31 16.63 -2.51
CA TRP A 21 4.73 15.59 -3.39
C TRP A 21 3.92 16.26 -4.51
N ILE A 22 4.56 17.19 -5.23
CA ILE A 22 4.34 17.35 -6.66
C ILE A 22 5.23 16.28 -7.32
N THR A 23 5.05 15.03 -6.93
CA THR A 23 5.31 13.97 -7.88
C THR A 23 4.07 13.98 -8.78
N LYS A 24 4.26 13.97 -10.09
CA LYS A 24 3.14 13.78 -11.04
C LYS A 24 2.44 12.42 -10.84
N ASP A 25 2.97 11.63 -9.91
CA ASP A 25 2.50 10.33 -9.49
C ASP A 25 1.00 10.37 -9.15
N GLU A 26 0.31 9.39 -9.72
CA GLU A 26 -1.11 9.15 -9.57
C GLU A 26 -1.46 8.70 -8.14
N TYR A 27 -0.55 7.98 -7.50
CA TYR A 27 -0.73 7.44 -6.16
C TYR A 27 0.38 7.88 -5.22
N THR A 28 -0.01 8.08 -3.97
CA THR A 28 0.84 8.71 -2.97
C THR A 28 0.94 7.86 -1.71
N HIS A 29 0.04 6.90 -1.52
CA HIS A 29 0.03 5.99 -0.38
C HIS A 29 -0.18 4.56 -0.87
N SER A 30 0.37 3.59 -0.15
CA SER A 30 0.26 2.17 -0.46
C SER A 30 -0.05 1.35 0.79
N SER A 31 -0.94 0.38 0.64
CA SER A 31 -1.30 -0.60 1.67
C SER A 31 -1.29 -2.01 1.08
N ILE A 32 -1.19 -3.01 1.95
CA ILE A 32 -1.24 -4.43 1.59
C ILE A 32 -2.45 -5.09 2.25
N SER A 33 -3.10 -6.02 1.56
CA SER A 33 -4.17 -6.86 2.11
C SER A 33 -4.04 -8.30 1.63
N PHE A 34 -4.61 -9.21 2.40
CA PHE A 34 -4.60 -10.64 2.15
C PHE A 34 -6.01 -11.22 1.96
N ASN A 35 -7.04 -10.38 2.10
CA ASN A 35 -8.44 -10.80 1.99
C ASN A 35 -9.01 -10.45 0.61
N SER A 36 -10.10 -11.12 0.23
CA SER A 36 -10.86 -10.79 -0.98
C SER A 36 -11.65 -9.49 -0.86
N THR A 37 -11.65 -8.83 0.29
CA THR A 37 -12.26 -7.52 0.48
C THR A 37 -11.19 -6.51 0.85
N ILE A 38 -11.52 -5.21 0.81
CA ILE A 38 -10.57 -4.16 1.21
C ILE A 38 -10.09 -4.36 2.65
N GLN A 39 -10.86 -4.96 3.56
CA GLN A 39 -10.45 -5.11 4.96
C GLN A 39 -9.97 -6.52 5.32
N PRO A 40 -8.91 -6.62 6.15
CA PRO A 40 -8.08 -5.54 6.69
C PRO A 40 -7.04 -5.07 5.66
N MET A 41 -6.72 -3.77 5.67
CA MET A 41 -5.53 -3.22 5.00
C MET A 41 -4.46 -2.91 6.04
N TYR A 42 -3.21 -3.20 5.71
CA TYR A 42 -2.06 -2.92 6.56
C TYR A 42 -1.17 -1.89 5.88
N SER A 43 -0.73 -0.88 6.63
CA SER A 43 0.17 0.15 6.11
C SER A 43 0.92 0.86 7.25
N ALA A 44 1.92 1.67 6.86
CA ALA A 44 2.43 2.74 7.71
C ALA A 44 1.53 3.98 7.57
N GLY A 45 0.70 4.24 8.59
CA GLY A 45 -0.34 5.26 8.51
C GLY A 45 -0.39 6.19 9.72
N ARG A 46 -0.89 7.39 9.49
CA ARG A 46 -1.14 8.43 10.50
C ARG A 46 -2.25 8.11 11.47
N LYS A 47 -2.15 8.57 12.72
CA LYS A 47 -3.21 8.47 13.72
C LYS A 47 -4.42 9.35 13.38
N TYR A 48 -4.17 10.60 12.97
CA TYR A 48 -5.21 11.60 12.70
C TYR A 48 -5.38 11.87 11.21
N ALA A 49 -6.59 12.18 10.73
CA ALA A 49 -6.84 12.35 9.29
C ALA A 49 -6.07 13.52 8.66
N PHE A 50 -5.92 14.61 9.41
CA PHE A 50 -5.37 15.87 8.93
C PHE A 50 -3.90 16.11 9.31
N SER A 51 -3.29 15.25 10.13
CA SER A 51 -1.87 15.32 10.50
C SER A 51 -1.11 14.07 10.04
N MET A 52 0.14 14.22 9.61
CA MET A 52 1.01 13.07 9.29
C MET A 52 1.50 12.35 10.54
N PHE A 53 1.64 13.06 11.67
CA PHE A 53 2.17 12.53 12.92
C PHE A 53 1.16 12.62 14.06
N PRO A 54 1.20 11.67 15.02
CA PRO A 54 2.04 10.45 15.02
C PRO A 54 1.59 9.42 13.97
N ALA A 55 2.53 8.65 13.44
CA ALA A 55 2.29 7.58 12.46
C ALA A 55 3.08 6.32 12.83
N SER A 56 2.48 5.16 12.58
CA SER A 56 3.08 3.84 12.81
C SER A 56 2.47 2.81 11.85
N LEU A 57 3.06 1.63 11.80
CA LEU A 57 2.38 0.47 11.22
C LEU A 57 1.09 0.19 11.98
N LYS A 58 0.01 -0.06 11.22
CA LYS A 58 -1.32 -0.34 11.76
C LYS A 58 -2.21 -1.03 10.72
N VAL A 59 -3.32 -1.58 11.19
CA VAL A 59 -4.48 -1.87 10.34
C VAL A 59 -5.21 -0.56 10.07
N GLU A 60 -5.51 -0.27 8.82
CA GLU A 60 -6.20 0.95 8.43
C GLU A 60 -7.72 0.77 8.53
N PRO A 61 -8.43 1.58 9.32
CA PRO A 61 -9.89 1.53 9.36
C PRO A 61 -10.50 2.28 8.17
N LEU A 62 -11.38 1.65 7.40
CA LEU A 62 -12.11 2.31 6.29
C LEU A 62 -13.22 3.26 6.75
N ASP A 63 -13.78 3.01 7.92
CA ASP A 63 -14.89 3.77 8.51
C ASP A 63 -14.41 5.02 9.29
N LYS A 64 -13.09 5.16 9.49
CA LYS A 64 -12.50 6.20 10.32
C LYS A 64 -11.43 7.00 9.58
N SER A 65 -11.19 8.21 10.09
CA SER A 65 -10.05 9.03 9.70
C SER A 65 -10.00 9.27 8.17
N PHE A 66 -8.88 9.00 7.51
CA PHE A 66 -8.63 9.31 6.10
C PHE A 66 -9.74 8.83 5.16
N TYR A 67 -10.15 7.57 5.26
CA TYR A 67 -11.13 6.99 4.32
C TYR A 67 -12.52 7.58 4.47
N LYS A 68 -12.88 8.04 5.68
CA LYS A 68 -14.14 8.77 5.92
C LYS A 68 -14.11 10.18 5.33
N TYR A 69 -13.05 10.95 5.57
CA TYR A 69 -12.96 12.35 5.14
C TYR A 69 -12.58 12.53 3.67
N PHE A 70 -11.87 11.56 3.10
CA PHE A 70 -11.34 11.62 1.73
C PHE A 70 -11.88 10.51 0.84
N ASN A 71 -13.15 10.12 1.03
CA ASN A 71 -13.79 9.04 0.26
C ASN A 71 -13.88 9.30 -1.26
N LYS A 72 -13.70 10.53 -1.72
CA LYS A 72 -13.62 10.88 -3.16
C LYS A 72 -12.20 10.82 -3.73
N SER A 73 -11.20 10.47 -2.92
CA SER A 73 -9.82 10.34 -3.39
C SER A 73 -9.66 9.16 -4.35
N LYS A 74 -8.71 9.29 -5.28
CA LYS A 74 -8.33 8.22 -6.19
C LYS A 74 -7.81 6.99 -5.43
N MET A 75 -8.23 5.82 -5.89
CA MET A 75 -7.83 4.52 -5.39
C MET A 75 -7.60 3.58 -6.57
N GLY A 76 -6.52 2.80 -6.49
CA GLY A 76 -6.24 1.67 -7.36
C GLY A 76 -6.06 0.41 -6.52
N ILE A 77 -6.66 -0.70 -6.94
CA ILE A 77 -6.52 -2.01 -6.31
C ILE A 77 -5.92 -2.96 -7.34
N TYR A 78 -4.88 -3.66 -6.92
CA TYR A 78 -4.14 -4.61 -7.73
C TYR A 78 -3.86 -5.87 -6.90
N TYR A 79 -3.50 -6.96 -7.56
CA TYR A 79 -3.05 -8.16 -6.87
C TYR A 79 -1.90 -8.86 -7.59
N ILE A 80 -1.17 -9.68 -6.84
CA ILE A 80 -0.17 -10.61 -7.36
C ILE A 80 -0.56 -12.01 -6.88
N GLU A 81 -0.46 -12.99 -7.78
CA GLU A 81 -0.63 -14.40 -7.44
C GLU A 81 0.71 -15.01 -7.04
N VAL A 82 0.72 -15.67 -5.88
CA VAL A 82 1.88 -16.33 -5.30
C VAL A 82 1.53 -17.74 -4.83
N SER A 83 2.54 -18.55 -4.52
CA SER A 83 2.33 -19.82 -3.82
C SER A 83 1.71 -19.58 -2.43
N GLU A 84 1.14 -20.64 -1.85
CA GLU A 84 0.64 -20.55 -0.47
C GLU A 84 1.76 -20.24 0.53
N GLN A 85 2.95 -20.80 0.30
CA GLN A 85 4.11 -20.56 1.17
C GLN A 85 4.53 -19.09 1.17
N ALA A 86 4.68 -18.50 -0.01
CA ALA A 86 4.99 -17.08 -0.17
C ALA A 86 3.91 -16.18 0.46
N TYR A 87 2.63 -16.52 0.26
CA TYR A 87 1.51 -15.81 0.87
C TYR A 87 1.58 -15.80 2.39
N TYR A 88 1.76 -16.97 3.02
CA TYR A 88 1.79 -17.04 4.49
C TYR A 88 3.04 -16.38 5.07
N LYS A 89 4.21 -16.50 4.42
CA LYS A 89 5.43 -15.76 4.80
C LYS A 89 5.23 -14.25 4.79
N THR A 90 4.67 -13.71 3.70
CA THR A 90 4.39 -12.28 3.60
C THR A 90 3.34 -11.83 4.62
N LYS A 91 2.31 -12.64 4.85
CA LYS A 91 1.26 -12.36 5.84
C LYS A 91 1.80 -12.32 7.26
N GLU A 92 2.56 -13.34 7.67
CA GLU A 92 3.18 -13.42 8.99
C GLU A 92 4.11 -12.22 9.26
N PHE A 93 4.92 -11.84 8.25
CA PHE A 93 5.76 -10.65 8.34
C PHE A 93 4.92 -9.38 8.59
N VAL A 94 3.88 -9.16 7.78
CA VAL A 94 3.02 -7.97 7.90
C VAL A 94 2.36 -7.91 9.27
N GLU A 95 1.74 -9.01 9.71
CA GLU A 95 1.03 -9.08 10.98
C GLU A 95 1.99 -8.86 12.17
N THR A 96 3.19 -9.45 12.13
CA THR A 96 4.23 -9.26 13.15
C THR A 96 4.67 -7.80 13.26
N MET A 97 4.96 -7.15 12.12
CA MET A 97 5.44 -5.77 12.13
C MET A 97 4.35 -4.77 12.54
N VAL A 98 3.10 -5.03 12.15
CA VAL A 98 1.94 -4.24 12.56
C VAL A 98 1.63 -4.42 14.04
N ALA A 99 1.72 -5.63 14.58
CA ALA A 99 1.55 -5.90 16.01
C ALA A 99 2.58 -5.13 16.86
N LYS A 100 3.81 -4.99 16.36
CA LYS A 100 4.87 -4.18 16.98
C LYS A 100 4.66 -2.67 16.86
N ARG A 101 3.69 -2.21 16.07
CA ARG A 101 3.41 -0.78 15.78
C ARG A 101 4.67 0.01 15.43
N LEU A 102 5.51 -0.53 14.54
CA LEU A 102 6.78 0.12 14.20
C LEU A 102 6.56 1.57 13.75
N PRO A 103 7.38 2.51 14.23
CA PRO A 103 7.17 3.93 13.98
C PRO A 103 7.43 4.30 12.52
N PHE A 104 6.80 5.38 12.08
CA PHE A 104 6.97 5.89 10.73
C PHE A 104 8.40 6.39 10.46
N ASN A 105 8.91 6.12 9.25
CA ASN A 105 10.22 6.55 8.78
C ASN A 105 10.15 7.87 7.98
N ALA A 106 9.94 8.98 8.67
CA ALA A 106 9.82 10.30 8.04
C ALA A 106 11.08 10.74 7.28
N ILE A 107 12.25 10.48 7.86
CA ILE A 107 13.55 10.80 7.27
C ILE A 107 13.78 9.93 6.01
N GLY A 108 13.53 8.61 6.11
CA GLY A 108 13.62 7.72 4.96
C GLY A 108 12.67 8.13 3.83
N LEU A 109 11.46 8.61 4.15
CA LEU A 109 10.54 9.11 3.14
C LEU A 109 11.09 10.36 2.41
N LEU A 110 11.70 11.29 3.15
CA LEU A 110 12.34 12.47 2.56
C LEU A 110 13.53 12.09 1.68
N LEU A 111 14.36 11.14 2.12
CA LEU A 111 15.54 10.68 1.39
C LEU A 111 15.19 9.82 0.17
N CYS A 112 14.10 9.05 0.22
CA CYS A 112 13.54 8.34 -0.93
C CYS A 112 13.23 9.31 -2.09
N LYS A 113 12.72 10.52 -1.78
CA LYS A 113 12.46 11.57 -2.77
C LYS A 113 13.72 12.05 -3.47
N THR A 114 14.80 12.23 -2.73
CA THR A 114 16.11 12.65 -3.28
C THR A 114 16.92 11.47 -3.84
N LYS A 115 16.32 10.27 -3.90
CA LYS A 115 16.94 9.02 -4.36
C LYS A 115 18.17 8.62 -3.53
N ILE A 116 18.24 9.08 -2.28
CA ILE A 116 19.31 8.75 -1.35
C ILE A 116 18.95 7.45 -0.64
N ASP A 117 19.81 6.45 -0.80
CA ASP A 117 19.67 5.15 -0.15
C ASP A 117 19.99 5.28 1.35
N TYR A 118 18.93 5.21 2.17
CA TYR A 118 19.02 5.27 3.62
C TYR A 118 18.17 4.17 4.27
N PRO A 119 18.69 2.94 4.43
CA PRO A 119 17.96 1.86 5.08
C PRO A 119 17.97 2.08 6.59
N ARG A 120 16.79 2.10 7.22
CA ARG A 120 16.67 2.27 8.68
C ARG A 120 15.90 1.12 9.30
N LYS A 121 16.58 0.35 10.17
CA LYS A 121 15.95 -0.77 10.88
C LYS A 121 14.83 -0.28 11.82
N GLY A 122 13.75 -1.03 11.88
CA GLY A 122 12.66 -0.83 12.84
C GLY A 122 11.74 0.36 12.57
N ARG A 123 11.83 0.99 11.40
CA ARG A 123 10.92 2.09 10.99
C ARG A 123 10.59 1.93 9.52
N PHE A 124 9.36 2.25 9.14
CA PHE A 124 8.94 2.15 7.75
C PHE A 124 8.08 3.34 7.33
N PHE A 125 8.20 3.79 6.09
CA PHE A 125 7.11 4.50 5.41
C PHE A 125 6.27 3.52 4.59
N CYS A 126 5.15 3.99 4.02
CA CYS A 126 4.11 3.10 3.47
C CYS A 126 4.61 2.17 2.35
N SER A 127 5.27 2.71 1.32
CA SER A 127 5.78 1.89 0.22
C SER A 127 7.03 1.10 0.59
N GLU A 128 7.86 1.57 1.53
CA GLU A 128 8.96 0.80 2.10
C GLU A 128 8.45 -0.46 2.82
N PHE A 129 7.39 -0.31 3.63
CA PHE A 129 6.77 -1.43 4.33
C PHE A 129 6.21 -2.48 3.36
N VAL A 130 5.38 -2.05 2.40
CA VAL A 130 4.71 -2.96 1.46
C VAL A 130 5.75 -3.67 0.58
N SER A 131 6.73 -2.94 0.03
CA SER A 131 7.78 -3.57 -0.78
C SER A 131 8.67 -4.52 0.03
N THR A 132 8.99 -4.20 1.28
CA THR A 132 9.72 -5.12 2.18
C THR A 132 8.91 -6.40 2.43
N ALA A 133 7.60 -6.27 2.68
CA ALA A 133 6.71 -7.42 2.89
C ALA A 133 6.62 -8.33 1.66
N LEU A 134 6.49 -7.75 0.46
CA LEU A 134 6.51 -8.50 -0.79
C LEU A 134 7.87 -9.16 -1.01
N GLN A 135 8.98 -8.52 -0.63
CA GLN A 135 10.32 -9.13 -0.72
C GLN A 135 10.46 -10.38 0.18
N GLN A 136 9.79 -10.41 1.34
CA GLN A 136 9.79 -11.59 2.22
C GLN A 136 9.06 -12.80 1.62
N SER A 137 8.26 -12.63 0.56
CA SER A 137 7.62 -13.75 -0.13
C SER A 137 8.64 -14.74 -0.69
N GLY A 138 9.82 -14.23 -1.11
CA GLY A 138 10.82 -14.99 -1.86
C GLY A 138 10.44 -15.28 -3.32
N GLU A 139 9.25 -14.87 -3.76
CA GLU A 139 8.73 -15.13 -5.12
C GLU A 139 8.53 -13.85 -5.94
N ILE A 140 8.44 -12.71 -5.28
CA ILE A 140 8.17 -11.42 -5.92
C ILE A 140 9.48 -10.66 -6.09
N ASP A 141 9.88 -10.46 -7.34
CA ASP A 141 11.04 -9.64 -7.70
C ASP A 141 10.75 -8.15 -7.49
N ILE A 142 11.36 -7.57 -6.45
CA ILE A 142 11.26 -6.13 -6.19
C ILE A 142 12.30 -5.40 -7.04
N ILE A 143 11.82 -4.51 -7.91
CA ILE A 143 12.64 -3.82 -8.93
C ILE A 143 13.69 -2.83 -8.38
N LYS A 144 13.68 -2.54 -7.07
CA LYS A 144 14.65 -1.68 -6.37
C LYS A 144 14.57 -1.84 -4.86
N LYS A 145 15.52 -1.25 -4.14
CA LYS A 145 15.54 -1.30 -2.66
C LYS A 145 14.23 -0.74 -2.06
N PRO A 146 13.63 -1.39 -1.03
CA PRO A 146 12.38 -0.96 -0.42
C PRO A 146 12.34 0.51 0.05
N ASN A 147 13.45 1.00 0.61
CA ASN A 147 13.58 2.38 1.09
C ASN A 147 13.67 3.42 -0.03
N LEU A 148 13.77 2.99 -1.30
CA LEU A 148 13.67 3.83 -2.49
C LEU A 148 12.35 3.58 -3.24
N PHE A 149 11.45 2.76 -2.70
CA PHE A 149 10.23 2.34 -3.38
C PHE A 149 9.15 3.42 -3.29
N ARG A 150 8.49 3.75 -4.41
CA ARG A 150 7.34 4.65 -4.44
C ARG A 150 6.06 3.86 -4.74
N PRO A 151 4.87 4.38 -4.39
CA PRO A 151 3.60 3.69 -4.66
C PRO A 151 3.39 3.30 -6.13
N GLU A 152 3.79 4.12 -7.09
CA GLU A 152 3.64 3.77 -8.51
C GLU A 152 4.56 2.64 -8.98
N ASP A 153 5.66 2.39 -8.26
CA ASP A 153 6.59 1.35 -8.66
C ASP A 153 6.00 -0.05 -8.45
N PHE A 154 4.92 -0.19 -7.65
CA PHE A 154 4.16 -1.44 -7.55
C PHE A 154 3.50 -1.84 -8.87
N LEU A 155 3.15 -0.86 -9.72
CA LEU A 155 2.53 -1.11 -11.03
C LEU A 155 3.51 -1.69 -12.05
N LYS A 156 4.81 -1.68 -11.74
CA LYS A 156 5.88 -2.20 -12.59
C LYS A 156 6.35 -3.59 -12.15
N ILE A 157 5.78 -4.14 -11.07
CA ILE A 157 6.12 -5.49 -10.59
C ILE A 157 5.60 -6.51 -11.58
N LYS A 158 6.44 -7.49 -11.95
CA LYS A 158 6.06 -8.57 -12.83
C LYS A 158 4.91 -9.38 -12.21
N GLY A 159 3.87 -9.64 -13.01
CA GLY A 159 2.70 -10.40 -12.55
C GLY A 159 1.67 -9.58 -11.75
N ILE A 160 1.84 -8.26 -11.64
CA ILE A 160 0.79 -7.38 -11.10
C ILE A 160 -0.45 -7.43 -12.00
N LYS A 161 -1.60 -7.70 -11.39
CA LYS A 161 -2.91 -7.76 -12.07
C LYS A 161 -3.81 -6.66 -11.53
N PHE A 162 -4.59 -6.07 -12.43
CA PHE A 162 -5.53 -5.00 -12.12
C PHE A 162 -6.83 -5.55 -11.51
N VAL A 163 -7.38 -4.85 -10.51
CA VAL A 163 -8.74 -5.07 -10.00
C VAL A 163 -9.59 -3.85 -10.30
N TYR A 164 -9.23 -2.70 -9.72
CA TYR A 164 -10.09 -1.52 -9.71
C TYR A 164 -9.28 -0.24 -9.79
N LYS A 165 -9.83 0.78 -10.44
CA LYS A 165 -9.32 2.16 -10.41
C LYS A 165 -10.49 3.12 -10.46
N GLY A 166 -10.57 4.00 -9.46
CA GLY A 166 -11.67 4.94 -9.29
C GLY A 166 -11.53 5.70 -8.00
N ILE A 167 -12.64 5.98 -7.31
CA ILE A 167 -12.61 6.62 -5.99
C ILE A 167 -12.80 5.62 -4.86
N ILE A 168 -12.34 5.98 -3.66
CA ILE A 168 -12.47 5.15 -2.46
C ILE A 168 -13.92 4.74 -2.20
N LYS A 169 -14.85 5.71 -2.25
CA LYS A 169 -16.27 5.52 -1.91
C LYS A 169 -16.90 4.34 -2.64
N ASP A 170 -16.55 4.14 -3.91
CA ASP A 170 -17.20 3.14 -4.75
C ASP A 170 -16.63 1.74 -4.52
N ALA A 171 -15.42 1.62 -3.96
CA ALA A 171 -14.78 0.34 -3.68
C ALA A 171 -15.10 -0.18 -2.27
N VAL A 172 -15.35 0.71 -1.31
CA VAL A 172 -15.66 0.34 0.09
C VAL A 172 -16.93 -0.52 0.14
N GLY A 173 -16.82 -1.68 0.81
CA GLY A 173 -17.94 -2.60 1.03
C GLY A 173 -18.18 -3.60 -0.09
N ARG A 174 -17.40 -3.58 -1.18
CA ARG A 174 -17.47 -4.59 -2.24
C ARG A 174 -16.42 -5.69 -2.05
N ASP A 175 -16.73 -6.90 -2.47
CA ASP A 175 -15.71 -7.93 -2.65
C ASP A 175 -14.90 -7.58 -3.90
N PHE A 176 -13.59 -7.80 -3.86
CA PHE A 176 -12.71 -7.59 -5.00
C PHE A 176 -13.13 -8.42 -6.20
N LYS A 177 -13.78 -9.57 -6.02
CA LYS A 177 -14.38 -10.35 -7.11
C LYS A 177 -15.42 -9.56 -7.89
N ASP A 178 -16.20 -8.72 -7.22
CA ASP A 178 -17.23 -7.88 -7.87
C ASP A 178 -16.60 -6.68 -8.60
N LEU A 179 -15.35 -6.36 -8.24
CA LEU A 179 -14.56 -5.28 -8.82
C LEU A 179 -13.56 -5.77 -9.87
N LEU A 180 -13.26 -7.07 -9.92
CA LEU A 180 -12.41 -7.64 -10.95
C LEU A 180 -13.01 -7.28 -12.31
N PRO A 181 -12.18 -6.94 -13.31
CA PRO A 181 -12.65 -6.93 -14.68
C PRO A 181 -13.34 -8.26 -14.91
N LYS A 182 -14.61 -8.24 -15.34
CA LYS A 182 -15.22 -9.47 -15.86
C LYS A 182 -14.27 -9.94 -16.95
N GLU A 183 -13.79 -11.17 -16.84
CA GLU A 183 -13.18 -11.80 -18.00
C GLU A 183 -14.26 -11.72 -19.09
N ASP A 184 -14.00 -10.93 -20.13
CA ASP A 184 -14.84 -10.93 -21.31
C ASP A 184 -14.75 -12.34 -21.89
N GLY A 185 -15.69 -13.19 -21.48
CA GLY A 185 -16.03 -14.39 -22.22
C GLY A 185 -16.55 -13.95 -23.58
N ASN A 186 -15.92 -14.45 -24.64
CA ASN A 186 -16.10 -14.16 -26.07
C ASN A 186 -15.34 -12.92 -26.56
N LYS A 187 -14.37 -13.01 -27.48
CA LYS A 187 -14.20 -13.92 -28.63
C LYS A 187 -12.72 -14.21 -28.90
#